data_AF-A0A6D2C884-F1
#
_entry.id   AF-A0A6D2C884-F1
#
_cell.length_a   1.000
_cell.length_b   1.000
_cell.length_c   1.000
_cell.angle_alpha   90.00
_cell.angle_beta   90.00
_cell.angle_gamma   90.00
#
_symmetry.space_group_name_H-M   'P 1'
#
loop_
_entity.id
_entity.type
_entity.pdbx_description
1 polymer ?
#
loop_
_entity_poly.entity_id
_entity_poly.type
_entity_poly.pdbx_seq_one_letter_code
_entity_poly.pdbx_strand_id
1 'polypeptide(L)'
;MIKQYLYKILYFLKLKKKKRKSPYSFIDIGYNWADSFKDLIFCEDINMRIQKLKHGLDMESCSIIDEVLEKLICLIPRSTQKALFDKNTLFSQRDLALQKEILDNKMWSEYPLSNYFMSEVYYYHNGIKLLPTHYIASRIHNKTIIDVGAANGDSAFCFAKYNPYRIVSFEMETLCFNELNENIKKYNINASAFNLAVSNCNTEQSVRLDSMLIANNGGGG
;
A
#
# COMPACT_ATOMS: atom_id res chain seq x y z
N MET A 1 19.18 -17.95 -38.71
CA MET A 1 19.70 -18.43 -37.41
C MET A 1 21.00 -17.76 -36.95
N ILE A 2 22.00 -17.51 -37.81
CA ILE A 2 23.31 -16.95 -37.40
C ILE A 2 23.23 -15.46 -36.92
N LYS A 3 22.32 -14.64 -37.46
CA LYS A 3 22.16 -13.22 -37.06
C LYS A 3 21.63 -13.01 -35.63
N GLN A 4 20.86 -13.94 -35.07
CA GLN A 4 20.34 -13.82 -33.68
C GLN A 4 21.41 -14.15 -32.63
N TYR A 5 22.36 -15.03 -32.95
CA TYR A 5 23.49 -15.34 -32.06
C TYR A 5 24.53 -14.22 -32.02
N LEU A 6 24.75 -13.53 -33.14
CA LEU A 6 25.65 -12.36 -33.19
C LEU A 6 25.15 -11.20 -32.30
N TYR A 7 23.83 -10.99 -32.21
CA TYR A 7 23.22 -9.99 -31.34
C TYR A 7 23.38 -10.33 -29.84
N LYS A 8 23.26 -11.61 -29.46
CA LYS A 8 23.52 -12.07 -28.09
C LYS A 8 24.98 -11.90 -27.69
N ILE A 9 25.92 -12.19 -28.60
CA ILE A 9 27.37 -12.04 -28.35
C ILE A 9 27.75 -10.55 -28.26
N LEU A 10 27.22 -9.69 -29.12
CA LEU A 10 27.44 -8.24 -29.04
C LEU A 10 26.80 -7.62 -27.79
N TYR A 11 25.63 -8.10 -27.35
CA TYR A 11 25.00 -7.69 -26.08
C TYR A 11 25.86 -8.12 -24.88
N PHE A 12 26.37 -9.36 -24.87
CA PHE A 12 27.29 -9.86 -23.85
C PHE A 12 28.64 -9.13 -23.81
N LEU A 13 29.17 -8.73 -24.98
CA LEU A 13 30.42 -7.97 -25.06
C LEU A 13 30.23 -6.49 -24.69
N LYS A 14 29.05 -5.90 -24.93
CA LYS A 14 28.68 -4.57 -24.43
C LYS A 14 28.53 -4.55 -22.90
N LEU A 15 28.14 -5.67 -22.29
CA LEU A 15 28.08 -5.87 -20.84
C LEU A 15 29.46 -6.06 -20.18
N LYS A 16 30.54 -6.24 -20.95
CA LYS A 16 31.93 -6.29 -20.43
C LYS A 16 32.63 -4.94 -20.36
N LYS A 17 31.98 -3.83 -20.71
CA LYS A 17 32.35 -2.55 -20.09
C LYS A 17 31.68 -2.51 -18.72
N LYS A 18 32.43 -2.88 -17.68
CA LYS A 18 32.14 -2.49 -16.28
C LYS A 18 32.05 -0.96 -16.26
N LYS A 19 30.90 -0.39 -16.64
CA LYS A 19 30.49 0.89 -16.06
C LYS A 19 30.44 0.57 -14.58
N ARG A 20 31.33 1.16 -13.79
CA ARG A 20 31.11 1.29 -12.34
C ARG A 20 29.70 1.83 -12.24
N LYS A 21 28.73 0.98 -11.87
CA LYS A 21 27.37 1.44 -11.63
C LYS A 21 27.54 2.47 -10.54
N SER A 22 27.22 3.73 -10.86
CA SER A 22 27.18 4.76 -9.84
C SER A 22 26.36 4.21 -8.67
N PRO A 23 26.81 4.35 -7.41
CA PRO A 23 25.97 4.00 -6.27
C PRO A 23 24.70 4.85 -6.28
N TYR A 24 24.73 5.98 -6.99
CA TYR A 24 23.62 6.89 -7.17
C TYR A 24 22.68 6.52 -8.31
N SER A 25 21.37 6.63 -8.07
CA SER A 25 20.34 6.63 -9.12
C SER A 25 19.25 7.63 -8.82
N PHE A 26 18.65 8.19 -9.87
CA PHE A 26 17.34 8.79 -9.77
C PHE A 26 16.32 7.70 -9.47
N ILE A 27 15.60 7.87 -8.38
CA ILE A 27 14.49 7.01 -7.98
C ILE A 27 13.23 7.87 -8.07
N ASP A 28 12.19 7.34 -8.70
CA ASP A 28 10.85 7.92 -8.60
C ASP A 28 10.36 7.67 -7.16
N ILE A 29 10.26 8.74 -6.38
CA ILE A 29 9.95 8.69 -4.95
C ILE A 29 8.59 9.30 -4.61
N GLY A 30 7.83 9.70 -5.62
CA GLY A 30 6.49 10.22 -5.45
C GLY A 30 5.58 9.71 -6.56
N TYR A 31 4.40 9.26 -6.15
CA TYR A 31 3.24 9.22 -7.04
C TYR A 31 2.55 10.59 -6.97
N ASN A 32 1.63 10.89 -7.89
CA ASN A 32 0.89 12.16 -7.90
C ASN A 32 0.19 12.49 -6.57
N TRP A 33 -0.09 11.49 -5.72
CA TRP A 33 -0.66 11.69 -4.38
C TRP A 33 0.33 12.27 -3.35
N ALA A 34 1.64 12.20 -3.57
CA ALA A 34 2.64 12.61 -2.58
C ALA A 34 2.58 14.11 -2.26
N ASP A 35 2.23 14.94 -3.25
CA ASP A 35 2.04 16.38 -3.05
C ASP A 35 0.72 16.65 -2.30
N SER A 36 -0.38 15.97 -2.64
CA SER A 36 -1.65 16.04 -1.89
C SER A 36 -1.50 15.59 -0.43
N PHE A 37 -0.72 14.54 -0.18
CA PHE A 37 -0.40 14.05 1.16
C PHE A 37 0.39 15.11 1.96
N LYS A 38 1.38 15.76 1.34
CA LYS A 38 2.10 16.86 1.97
C LYS A 38 1.18 18.04 2.26
N ASP A 39 0.29 18.40 1.34
CA ASP A 39 -0.68 19.47 1.57
C ASP A 39 -1.61 19.14 2.74
N LEU A 40 -2.02 17.87 2.89
CA LEU A 40 -2.76 17.39 4.05
C LEU A 40 -1.94 17.43 5.35
N ILE A 41 -0.65 17.10 5.31
CA ILE A 41 0.20 17.09 6.51
C ILE A 41 0.63 18.50 6.93
N PHE A 42 0.92 19.39 5.98
CA PHE A 42 1.35 20.77 6.21
C PHE A 42 0.19 21.76 6.39
N CYS A 43 -1.06 21.29 6.50
CA CYS A 43 -2.15 22.14 6.95
C CYS A 43 -1.92 22.63 8.40
N GLU A 44 -2.67 23.65 8.84
CA GLU A 44 -2.35 24.56 9.96
C GLU A 44 -1.98 23.94 11.33
N ASP A 45 -2.12 22.63 11.54
CA ASP A 45 -1.79 21.97 12.81
C ASP A 45 -1.15 20.58 12.67
N ILE A 46 0.02 20.54 12.01
CA ILE A 46 0.83 19.32 11.87
C ILE A 46 1.23 18.72 13.23
N ASN A 47 1.55 19.56 14.22
CA ASN A 47 2.00 19.12 15.53
C ASN A 47 0.89 18.37 16.29
N MET A 48 -0.33 18.90 16.30
CA MET A 48 -1.46 18.20 16.91
C MET A 48 -1.74 16.87 16.19
N ARG A 49 -1.65 16.83 14.86
CA ARG A 49 -1.86 15.58 14.10
C ARG A 49 -0.81 14.54 14.43
N ILE A 50 0.46 14.92 14.50
CA ILE A 50 1.55 14.02 14.89
C ILE A 50 1.36 13.54 16.34
N GLN A 51 0.97 14.44 17.26
CA GLN A 51 0.67 14.05 18.64
C GLN A 51 -0.48 13.04 18.73
N LYS A 52 -1.56 13.25 17.96
CA LYS A 52 -2.68 12.29 17.87
C LYS A 52 -2.23 10.95 17.30
N LEU A 53 -1.41 10.96 16.25
CA LEU A 53 -0.88 9.74 15.61
C LEU A 53 -0.02 8.92 16.58
N LYS A 54 0.80 9.58 17.40
CA LYS A 54 1.70 8.92 18.37
C LYS A 54 1.05 8.57 19.70
N HIS A 55 -0.19 8.99 19.93
CA HIS A 55 -0.84 8.84 21.22
C HIS A 55 -1.02 7.35 21.59
N GLY A 56 -0.49 6.95 22.74
CA GLY A 56 -0.59 5.59 23.26
C GLY A 56 0.35 4.56 22.60
N LEU A 57 1.28 5.01 21.76
CA LEU A 57 2.30 4.14 21.15
C LEU A 57 3.55 4.04 22.02
N ASP A 58 4.30 2.94 21.88
CA ASP A 58 5.60 2.79 22.50
C ASP A 58 6.68 3.67 21.82
N MET A 59 7.85 3.75 22.47
CA MET A 59 8.95 4.59 21.98
C MET A 59 9.50 4.12 20.63
N GLU A 60 9.52 2.80 20.38
CA GLU A 60 10.00 2.26 19.11
C GLU A 60 9.07 2.68 17.96
N SER A 61 7.76 2.53 18.15
CA SER A 61 6.72 2.93 17.20
C SER A 61 6.74 4.44 16.95
N CYS A 62 6.93 5.25 18.00
CA CYS A 62 7.10 6.69 17.86
C CYS A 62 8.34 7.04 16.99
N SER A 63 9.46 6.36 17.21
CA SER A 63 10.69 6.56 16.44
C SER A 63 10.52 6.18 14.97
N ILE A 64 9.80 5.08 14.68
CA ILE A 64 9.50 4.66 13.30
C ILE A 64 8.64 5.72 12.60
N ILE A 65 7.64 6.27 13.29
CA ILE A 65 6.81 7.35 12.75
C ILE A 65 7.65 8.58 12.43
N ASP A 66 8.57 8.97 13.31
CA ASP A 66 9.48 10.10 13.08
C ASP A 66 10.33 9.90 11.84
N GLU A 67 10.97 8.73 11.70
CA GLU A 67 11.79 8.43 10.53
C GLU A 67 10.98 8.44 9.23
N VAL A 68 9.77 7.89 9.24
CA VAL A 68 8.89 7.87 8.05
C VAL A 68 8.45 9.30 7.69
N LEU A 69 8.03 10.10 8.68
CA LEU A 69 7.62 11.48 8.43
C LEU A 69 8.78 12.33 7.93
N GLU A 70 9.97 12.20 8.52
CA GLU A 70 11.18 12.87 8.04
C GLU A 70 11.47 12.51 6.59
N LYS A 71 11.38 11.22 6.21
CA LYS A 71 11.57 10.78 4.82
C LYS A 71 10.53 11.40 3.89
N LEU A 72 9.24 11.38 4.26
CA LEU A 72 8.16 11.90 3.41
C LEU A 72 8.18 13.43 3.26
N ILE A 73 8.49 14.15 4.33
CA ILE A 73 8.54 15.62 4.39
C ILE A 73 9.82 16.14 3.73
N CYS A 74 10.98 15.60 4.13
CA CYS A 74 12.28 16.19 3.81
C CYS A 74 12.91 15.61 2.53
N LEU A 75 12.66 14.34 2.20
CA LEU A 75 13.35 13.67 1.08
C LEU A 75 12.57 13.69 -0.22
N ILE A 76 11.24 13.74 -0.18
CA ILE A 76 10.42 13.84 -1.39
C ILE A 76 10.38 15.30 -1.83
N PRO A 77 10.95 15.71 -2.98
CA PRO A 77 10.78 17.06 -3.49
C PRO A 77 9.35 17.22 -4.02
N ARG A 78 8.76 18.41 -3.86
CA ARG A 78 7.57 18.79 -4.63
C ARG A 78 7.95 18.83 -6.12
N SER A 79 6.97 18.58 -7.00
CA SER A 79 7.03 18.76 -8.47
C SER A 79 8.02 17.93 -9.31
N THR A 80 9.16 17.45 -8.80
CA THR A 80 10.13 16.70 -9.63
C THR A 80 9.97 15.18 -9.54
N GLN A 81 9.28 14.65 -8.51
CA GLN A 81 9.04 13.22 -8.19
C GLN A 81 10.28 12.29 -8.26
N LYS A 82 11.46 12.85 -8.53
CA LYS A 82 12.73 12.17 -8.78
C LYS A 82 13.77 12.81 -7.89
N ALA A 83 14.41 11.99 -7.05
CA ALA A 83 15.60 12.41 -6.34
C ALA A 83 16.73 11.41 -6.53
N LEU A 84 17.95 11.94 -6.48
CA LEU A 84 19.18 11.17 -6.62
C LEU A 84 19.56 10.60 -5.26
N PHE A 85 19.56 9.28 -5.12
CA PHE A 85 19.94 8.59 -3.88
C PHE A 85 21.08 7.64 -4.10
N ASP A 86 21.95 7.49 -3.07
CA ASP A 86 22.79 6.32 -2.94
C ASP A 86 21.92 5.11 -2.56
N LYS A 87 21.81 4.16 -3.48
CA LYS A 87 21.01 2.94 -3.31
C LYS A 87 21.39 2.13 -2.08
N ASN A 88 22.64 2.23 -1.63
CA ASN A 88 23.13 1.48 -0.48
C ASN A 88 22.72 2.09 0.86
N THR A 89 22.16 3.31 0.84
CA THR A 89 21.75 4.04 2.05
C THR A 89 20.23 4.14 2.21
N LEU A 90 19.46 3.74 1.18
CA LEU A 90 18.01 3.92 1.18
C LEU A 90 17.30 3.00 2.18
N PHE A 91 17.85 1.81 2.41
CA PHE A 91 17.27 0.78 3.26
C PHE A 91 18.22 0.46 4.41
N SER A 92 17.69 0.44 5.63
CA SER A 92 18.41 -0.06 6.80
C SER A 92 18.63 -1.58 6.69
N GLN A 93 19.51 -2.13 7.54
CA GLN A 93 19.66 -3.58 7.65
C GLN A 93 18.34 -4.27 8.03
N ARG A 94 17.51 -3.61 8.87
CA ARG A 94 16.17 -4.07 9.24
C ARG A 94 15.26 -4.15 8.02
N ASP A 95 15.24 -3.11 7.19
CA ASP A 95 14.41 -3.06 5.97
C ASP A 95 14.82 -4.17 4.99
N LEU A 96 16.12 -4.37 4.79
CA LEU A 96 16.65 -5.42 3.90
C LEU A 96 16.31 -6.82 4.40
N ALA A 97 16.42 -7.06 5.71
CA ALA A 97 16.04 -8.34 6.32
C ALA A 97 14.54 -8.62 6.15
N LEU A 98 13.70 -7.60 6.36
CA LEU A 98 12.25 -7.70 6.21
C LEU A 98 11.83 -7.92 4.76
N GLN A 99 12.45 -7.22 3.81
CA GLN A 99 12.22 -7.46 2.38
C GLN A 99 12.55 -8.90 2.00
N LYS A 100 13.68 -9.42 2.51
CA LYS A 100 14.06 -10.82 2.29
C LYS A 100 13.02 -11.79 2.87
N GLU A 101 12.55 -11.55 4.10
CA GLU A 101 11.49 -12.35 4.73
C GLU A 101 10.21 -12.37 3.88
N ILE A 102 9.73 -11.20 3.45
CA ILE A 102 8.53 -11.07 2.60
C ILE A 102 8.71 -11.84 1.28
N LEU A 103 9.89 -11.73 0.66
CA LEU A 103 10.22 -12.43 -0.57
C LEU A 103 10.27 -13.95 -0.37
N ASP A 104 10.87 -14.43 0.71
CA ASP A 104 11.01 -15.86 0.97
C ASP A 104 9.67 -16.55 1.27
N ASN A 105 8.71 -15.81 1.85
CA ASN A 105 7.37 -16.34 2.15
C ASN A 105 6.51 -16.61 0.89
N LYS A 106 6.88 -16.08 -0.29
CA LYS A 106 6.19 -16.35 -1.57
C LYS A 106 4.66 -16.15 -1.56
N MET A 107 4.18 -15.26 -0.70
CA MET A 107 2.74 -15.00 -0.52
C MET A 107 2.04 -14.67 -1.83
N TRP A 108 2.71 -14.00 -2.78
CA TRP A 108 2.15 -13.69 -4.10
C TRP A 108 1.64 -14.90 -4.88
N SER A 109 2.17 -16.10 -4.63
CA SER A 109 1.70 -17.33 -5.30
C SER A 109 0.32 -17.79 -4.83
N GLU A 110 -0.12 -17.33 -3.66
CA GLU A 110 -1.43 -17.65 -3.08
C GLU A 110 -2.50 -16.61 -3.45
N TYR A 111 -2.08 -15.46 -3.98
CA TYR A 111 -2.97 -14.35 -4.29
C TYR A 111 -3.22 -14.26 -5.78
N PRO A 112 -4.45 -14.56 -6.23
CA PRO A 112 -4.74 -14.71 -7.64
C PRO A 112 -5.10 -13.37 -8.33
N LEU A 113 -4.90 -12.25 -7.62
CA LEU A 113 -5.51 -10.95 -7.90
C LEU A 113 -4.57 -9.90 -8.52
N SER A 114 -3.32 -10.20 -8.87
CA SER A 114 -2.53 -9.16 -9.52
C SER A 114 -1.38 -9.60 -10.43
N ASN A 115 -1.02 -8.66 -11.30
CA ASN A 115 0.30 -8.54 -11.94
C ASN A 115 1.30 -7.72 -11.09
N TYR A 116 0.91 -7.24 -9.90
CA TYR A 116 1.69 -6.34 -9.04
C TYR A 116 1.45 -6.62 -7.53
N PHE A 117 2.47 -7.10 -6.83
CA PHE A 117 2.35 -7.48 -5.42
C PHE A 117 2.69 -6.28 -4.50
N MET A 118 1.73 -5.85 -3.68
CA MET A 118 1.94 -4.87 -2.62
C MET A 118 2.06 -5.57 -1.27
N SER A 119 3.19 -5.40 -0.58
CA SER A 119 3.47 -6.11 0.67
C SER A 119 2.53 -5.68 1.81
N GLU A 120 2.12 -4.42 1.80
CA GLU A 120 1.19 -3.81 2.74
C GLU A 120 -0.16 -4.53 2.71
N VAL A 121 -0.63 -4.89 1.53
CA VAL A 121 -1.89 -5.62 1.33
C VAL A 121 -1.68 -7.11 1.56
N TYR A 122 -0.79 -7.75 0.82
CA TYR A 122 -0.74 -9.21 0.78
C TYR A 122 0.09 -9.85 1.89
N TYR A 123 1.12 -9.17 2.39
CA TYR A 123 1.93 -9.65 3.50
C TYR A 123 1.38 -9.21 4.84
N TYR A 124 0.98 -7.93 4.98
CA TYR A 124 0.50 -7.36 6.23
C TYR A 124 -1.02 -7.32 6.38
N HIS A 125 -1.77 -7.59 5.31
CA HIS A 125 -3.25 -7.54 5.30
C HIS A 125 -3.75 -6.18 5.78
N ASN A 126 -3.15 -5.10 5.27
CA ASN A 126 -3.38 -3.72 5.69
C ASN A 126 -3.23 -3.53 7.21
N GLY A 127 -2.18 -4.15 7.77
CA GLY A 127 -1.82 -4.07 9.19
C GLY A 127 -2.54 -5.06 10.10
N ILE A 128 -3.59 -5.76 9.63
CA ILE A 128 -4.36 -6.69 10.49
C ILE A 128 -3.48 -7.84 10.99
N LYS A 129 -2.53 -8.33 10.18
CA LYS A 129 -1.62 -9.43 10.57
C LYS A 129 -0.76 -9.07 11.79
N LEU A 130 -0.54 -7.79 12.06
CA LEU A 130 0.23 -7.30 13.19
C LEU A 130 -0.60 -7.13 14.47
N LEU A 131 -1.93 -7.22 14.38
CA LEU A 131 -2.79 -7.05 15.54
C LEU A 131 -2.77 -8.30 16.44
N PRO A 132 -2.79 -8.14 17.77
CA PRO A 132 -2.99 -9.25 18.67
C PRO A 132 -4.32 -9.98 18.38
N THR A 133 -4.32 -11.31 18.54
CA THR A 133 -5.47 -12.16 18.20
C THR A 133 -6.78 -11.75 18.89
N HIS A 134 -6.71 -11.26 20.13
CA HIS A 134 -7.89 -10.79 20.85
C HIS A 134 -8.52 -9.52 20.25
N TYR A 135 -7.73 -8.65 19.60
CA TYR A 135 -8.26 -7.50 18.85
C TYR A 135 -8.97 -7.97 17.58
N ILE A 136 -8.38 -8.92 16.85
CA ILE A 136 -9.00 -9.51 15.66
C ILE A 136 -10.35 -10.13 16.02
N ALA A 137 -10.39 -10.95 17.08
CA ALA A 137 -11.61 -11.61 17.54
C ALA A 137 -12.71 -10.62 17.98
N SER A 138 -12.36 -9.50 18.62
CA SER A 138 -13.34 -8.55 19.15
C SER A 138 -13.76 -7.44 18.17
N ARG A 139 -12.89 -7.09 17.21
CA ARG A 139 -13.08 -5.93 16.31
C ARG A 139 -13.25 -6.28 14.84
N ILE A 140 -12.92 -7.51 14.43
CA ILE A 140 -12.92 -7.90 13.01
C ILE A 140 -13.85 -9.10 12.78
N HIS A 141 -13.70 -10.16 13.57
CA HIS A 141 -14.52 -11.36 13.43
C HIS A 141 -16.01 -11.03 13.61
N ASN A 142 -16.84 -11.45 12.65
CA ASN A 142 -18.27 -11.18 12.60
C ASN A 142 -18.62 -9.67 12.69
N LYS A 143 -17.72 -8.79 12.25
CA LYS A 143 -17.96 -7.35 12.10
C LYS A 143 -18.04 -6.96 10.63
N THR A 144 -18.61 -5.79 10.35
CA THR A 144 -18.56 -5.20 9.01
C THR A 144 -17.24 -4.48 8.82
N ILE A 145 -16.52 -4.81 7.76
CA ILE A 145 -15.32 -4.09 7.34
C ILE A 145 -15.72 -3.11 6.23
N ILE A 146 -15.28 -1.86 6.36
CA ILE A 146 -15.40 -0.86 5.30
C ILE A 146 -14.03 -0.71 4.65
N ASP A 147 -13.98 -0.97 3.35
CA ASP A 147 -12.78 -1.01 2.54
C ASP A 147 -12.84 0.14 1.53
N VAL A 148 -12.09 1.21 1.80
CA VAL A 148 -12.10 2.45 1.00
C VAL A 148 -10.86 2.49 0.12
N GLY A 149 -11.06 2.73 -1.18
CA GLY A 149 -10.01 2.56 -2.19
C GLY A 149 -9.75 1.06 -2.40
N ALA A 150 -10.83 0.33 -2.69
CA ALA A 150 -10.82 -1.12 -2.79
C ALA A 150 -10.09 -1.64 -4.03
N ALA A 151 -9.71 -0.76 -4.96
CA ALA A 151 -8.97 -1.06 -6.19
C ALA A 151 -9.60 -2.27 -6.92
N ASN A 152 -8.86 -3.36 -7.09
CA ASN A 152 -9.33 -4.57 -7.75
C ASN A 152 -9.81 -5.67 -6.77
N GLY A 153 -9.94 -5.35 -5.47
CA GLY A 153 -10.42 -6.25 -4.43
C GLY A 153 -9.33 -7.06 -3.71
N ASP A 154 -8.06 -6.69 -3.86
CA ASP A 154 -6.94 -7.31 -3.16
C ASP A 154 -7.04 -7.23 -1.63
N SER A 155 -7.44 -6.07 -1.11
CA SER A 155 -7.71 -5.86 0.31
C SER A 155 -8.89 -6.68 0.80
N ALA A 156 -10.03 -6.65 0.09
CA ALA A 156 -11.22 -7.42 0.41
C ALA A 156 -10.92 -8.93 0.47
N PHE A 157 -10.09 -9.44 -0.45
CA PHE A 157 -9.65 -10.83 -0.43
C PHE A 157 -8.82 -11.16 0.82
N CYS A 158 -7.92 -10.27 1.23
CA CYS A 158 -7.15 -10.45 2.47
C CYS A 158 -8.05 -10.38 3.71
N PHE A 159 -9.02 -9.46 3.73
CA PHE A 159 -9.96 -9.28 4.83
C PHE A 159 -10.89 -10.48 5.02
N ALA A 160 -11.27 -11.17 3.94
CA ALA A 160 -12.11 -12.37 4.01
C ALA A 160 -11.49 -13.49 4.86
N LYS A 161 -10.15 -13.54 4.97
CA LYS A 161 -9.42 -14.52 5.80
C LYS A 161 -9.70 -14.39 7.30
N TYR A 162 -10.28 -13.27 7.74
CA TYR A 162 -10.56 -12.97 9.15
C TYR A 162 -12.02 -13.17 9.55
N ASN A 163 -12.82 -13.83 8.70
CA ASN A 163 -14.23 -14.14 8.94
C ASN A 163 -15.09 -12.91 9.34
N PRO A 164 -15.05 -11.79 8.60
CA PRO A 164 -15.98 -10.69 8.85
C PRO A 164 -17.43 -11.12 8.59
N TYR A 165 -18.38 -10.39 9.18
CA TYR A 165 -19.81 -10.57 8.86
C TYR A 165 -20.08 -10.24 7.38
N ARG A 166 -19.49 -9.13 6.91
CA ARG A 166 -19.47 -8.71 5.51
C ARG A 166 -18.38 -7.67 5.28
N ILE A 167 -17.97 -7.52 4.02
CA ILE A 167 -17.09 -6.45 3.57
C ILE A 167 -17.90 -5.49 2.68
N VAL A 168 -17.68 -4.20 2.85
CA VAL A 168 -18.28 -3.14 2.02
C VAL A 168 -17.14 -2.37 1.38
N SER A 169 -16.95 -2.58 0.08
CA SER A 169 -15.84 -2.05 -0.70
C SER A 169 -16.30 -0.86 -1.55
N PHE A 170 -15.55 0.24 -1.48
CA PHE A 170 -15.77 1.46 -2.24
C PHE A 170 -14.59 1.73 -3.16
N GLU A 171 -14.85 1.84 -4.46
CA GLU A 171 -13.87 2.17 -5.48
C GLU A 171 -14.52 3.11 -6.51
N MET A 172 -13.92 4.26 -6.78
CA MET A 172 -14.51 5.28 -7.66
C MET A 172 -14.04 5.17 -9.12
N GLU A 173 -12.87 4.59 -9.34
CA GLU A 173 -12.34 4.41 -10.69
C GLU A 173 -13.06 3.22 -11.35
N THR A 174 -13.66 3.46 -12.51
CA THR A 174 -14.61 2.51 -13.10
C THR A 174 -13.93 1.22 -13.57
N LEU A 175 -12.69 1.28 -14.08
CA LEU A 175 -11.95 0.08 -14.46
C LEU A 175 -11.63 -0.78 -13.24
N CYS A 176 -11.11 -0.18 -12.17
CA CYS A 176 -10.85 -0.85 -10.90
C CYS A 176 -12.14 -1.42 -10.29
N PHE A 177 -13.24 -0.67 -10.27
CA PHE A 177 -14.54 -1.15 -9.79
C PHE A 177 -15.06 -2.36 -10.59
N ASN A 178 -14.87 -2.38 -11.90
CA ASN A 178 -15.25 -3.52 -12.72
C ASN A 178 -14.41 -4.76 -12.37
N GLU A 179 -13.09 -4.61 -12.25
CA GLU A 179 -12.19 -5.68 -11.81
C GLU A 179 -12.55 -6.17 -10.41
N LEU A 180 -12.80 -5.27 -9.46
CA LEU A 180 -13.28 -5.58 -8.11
C LEU A 180 -14.52 -6.47 -8.14
N ASN A 181 -15.54 -6.10 -8.93
CA ASN A 181 -16.77 -6.89 -9.03
C ASN A 181 -16.54 -8.28 -9.64
N GLU A 182 -15.70 -8.36 -10.66
CA GLU A 182 -15.32 -9.64 -11.26
C GLU A 182 -14.60 -10.53 -10.25
N ASN A 183 -13.66 -9.95 -9.50
CA ASN A 183 -12.85 -10.64 -8.52
C ASN A 183 -13.67 -11.09 -7.30
N ILE A 184 -14.58 -10.25 -6.79
CA ILE A 184 -15.52 -10.64 -5.73
C ILE A 184 -16.29 -11.90 -6.11
N LYS A 185 -16.82 -11.96 -7.34
CA LYS A 185 -17.55 -13.13 -7.85
C LYS A 185 -16.63 -14.32 -8.06
N LYS A 186 -15.50 -14.11 -8.75
CA LYS A 186 -14.54 -15.15 -9.14
C LYS A 186 -13.95 -15.88 -7.94
N TYR A 187 -13.67 -15.16 -6.85
CA TYR A 187 -13.06 -15.72 -5.64
C TYR A 187 -14.04 -15.88 -4.48
N ASN A 188 -15.34 -15.72 -4.74
CA ASN A 188 -16.42 -15.89 -3.77
C ASN A 188 -16.17 -15.09 -2.47
N ILE A 189 -15.77 -13.82 -2.63
CA ILE A 189 -15.53 -12.91 -1.51
C ILE A 189 -16.88 -12.42 -1.00
N ASN A 190 -17.16 -12.52 0.30
CA ASN A 190 -18.37 -11.97 0.92
C ASN A 190 -18.27 -10.43 1.04
N ALA A 191 -18.31 -9.75 -0.11
CA ALA A 191 -18.17 -8.32 -0.23
C ALA A 191 -19.28 -7.72 -1.12
N SER A 192 -19.72 -6.52 -0.78
CA SER A 192 -20.55 -5.66 -1.63
C SER A 192 -19.69 -4.51 -2.14
N ALA A 193 -19.65 -4.30 -3.45
CA ALA A 193 -18.88 -3.22 -4.06
C ALA A 193 -19.77 -2.06 -4.50
N PHE A 194 -19.27 -0.83 -4.33
CA PHE A 194 -19.94 0.40 -4.73
C PHE A 194 -18.99 1.27 -5.56
N ASN A 195 -19.47 1.75 -6.72
CA ASN A 195 -18.72 2.67 -7.57
C ASN A 195 -18.86 4.11 -7.05
N LEU A 196 -18.28 4.38 -5.89
CA LEU A 196 -18.45 5.63 -5.14
C LEU A 196 -17.16 5.99 -4.42
N ALA A 197 -16.90 7.30 -4.32
CA ALA A 197 -15.89 7.84 -3.42
C ALA A 197 -16.50 8.07 -2.02
N VAL A 198 -15.67 7.92 -0.97
CA VAL A 198 -16.06 8.28 0.40
C VAL A 198 -15.55 9.68 0.70
N SER A 199 -16.45 10.59 1.07
CA SER A 199 -16.11 11.96 1.46
C SER A 199 -16.81 12.38 2.75
N ASN A 200 -16.33 13.46 3.36
CA ASN A 200 -16.95 14.09 4.53
C ASN A 200 -18.05 15.10 4.16
N CYS A 201 -18.42 15.17 2.88
CA CYS A 201 -19.45 16.06 2.36
C CYS A 201 -20.81 15.36 2.44
N ASN A 202 -21.86 16.06 2.87
CA ASN A 202 -23.22 15.54 2.79
C ASN A 202 -23.58 15.26 1.32
N THR A 203 -23.67 13.99 0.95
CA THR A 203 -24.19 13.53 -0.35
C THR A 203 -25.58 12.90 -0.15
N GLU A 204 -26.35 12.80 -1.24
CA GLU A 204 -27.75 12.32 -1.23
C GLU A 204 -27.89 10.83 -0.82
N GLN A 205 -26.79 10.08 -0.72
CA GLN A 205 -26.79 8.67 -0.33
C GLN A 205 -25.97 8.45 0.95
N SER A 206 -26.66 8.10 2.04
CA SER A 206 -26.05 7.70 3.30
C SER A 206 -26.11 6.19 3.49
N VAL A 207 -24.98 5.53 3.75
CA VAL A 207 -24.94 4.13 4.20
C VAL A 207 -24.85 4.12 5.73
N ARG A 208 -25.92 3.72 6.42
CA ARG A 208 -25.90 3.49 7.88
C ARG A 208 -25.37 2.09 8.17
N LEU A 209 -24.32 1.98 8.98
CA LEU A 209 -23.68 0.71 9.35
C LEU A 209 -23.48 0.65 10.87
N ASP A 210 -24.06 -0.37 11.50
CA ASP A 210 -23.90 -0.60 12.94
C ASP A 210 -22.58 -1.35 13.22
N SER A 211 -21.72 -0.76 14.06
CA SER A 211 -20.38 -1.23 14.49
C SER A 211 -19.32 -1.33 13.37
N MET A 212 -18.29 -0.47 13.43
CA MET A 212 -17.37 -0.20 12.32
C MET A 212 -15.90 -0.49 12.64
N LEU A 213 -15.21 -1.10 11.68
CA LEU A 213 -13.76 -0.99 11.47
C LEU A 213 -13.55 -0.40 10.07
N ILE A 214 -12.86 0.74 9.97
CA ILE A 214 -12.56 1.41 8.69
C ILE A 214 -11.14 1.04 8.30
N ALA A 215 -10.97 0.42 7.13
CA ALA A 215 -9.69 0.22 6.47
C ALA A 215 -9.64 1.13 5.22
N ASN A 216 -8.58 1.93 5.10
CA ASN A 216 -8.39 2.86 3.98
C ASN A 216 -7.03 2.56 3.34
N ASN A 217 -7.01 2.31 2.03
CA ASN A 217 -5.78 2.01 1.28
C ASN A 217 -5.18 3.25 0.58
N GLY A 218 -5.56 4.46 0.98
CA GLY A 218 -4.85 5.68 0.59
C GLY A 218 -5.24 6.26 -0.77
N GLY A 219 -6.48 6.06 -1.23
CA GLY A 219 -7.03 6.81 -2.34
C GLY A 219 -7.26 8.27 -1.94
N GLY A 220 -6.26 9.13 -2.14
CA GLY A 220 -6.42 10.58 -2.02
C GLY A 220 -7.35 11.10 -3.11
N GLY A 221 -8.44 11.76 -2.71
CA GLY A 221 -9.20 12.65 -3.58
C GLY A 221 -8.46 13.96 -3.85
#